data_AF-A0A4Q3VR52-F1
#
_entry.id   AF-A0A4Q3VR52-F1
#
_cell.length_a   1.000
_cell.length_b   1.000
_cell.length_c   1.000
_cell.angle_alpha   90.00
_cell.angle_beta   90.00
_cell.angle_gamma   90.00
#
_symmetry.space_group_name_H-M   'P 1'
#
loop_
_entity.id
_entity.type
_entity.pdbx_description
1 polymer ?
#
loop_
_entity_poly.entity_id
_entity_poly.type
_entity_poly.pdbx_seq_one_letter_code
_entity_poly.pdbx_strand_id
1 'polypeptide(L)'
;MSISLDSFDARAELQVGEKSYTYYRLDALTAKGYDIGALPYSLRILLENLLRTEDDRSVFKADIEALATWNPKAEPSKEIAFTPARVILQDFTGVPCVVDLAAMREA
;
A
#
# COMPACT_ATOMS: atom_id res chain seq x y z
N MET A 1 -3.89 8.28 11.89
CA MET A 1 -3.38 7.86 10.58
C MET A 1 -2.35 8.87 10.15
N SER A 2 -1.10 8.47 9.97
CA SER A 2 -0.09 9.34 9.36
C SER A 2 -0.56 9.68 7.94
N ILE A 3 -0.42 10.94 7.56
CA ILE A 3 -0.64 11.38 6.17
C ILE A 3 0.53 10.82 5.36
N SER A 4 0.25 10.20 4.21
CA SER A 4 1.28 9.73 3.27
C SER A 4 2.17 10.92 2.87
N LEU A 5 3.46 10.67 2.63
CA LEU A 5 4.37 11.69 2.08
C LEU A 5 3.95 12.13 0.67
N ASP A 6 3.22 11.28 -0.05
CA ASP A 6 2.63 11.57 -1.37
C ASP A 6 3.65 12.10 -2.39
N SER A 7 4.83 11.47 -2.48
CA SER A 7 5.95 11.90 -3.34
C SER A 7 5.63 11.91 -4.84
N PHE A 8 4.47 11.37 -5.24
CA PHE A 8 4.00 11.27 -6.61
C PHE A 8 2.79 12.15 -6.93
N ASP A 9 2.33 12.98 -5.99
CA ASP A 9 1.10 13.79 -6.15
C ASP A 9 -0.13 12.91 -6.47
N ALA A 10 -0.19 11.74 -5.85
CA ALA A 10 -1.19 10.72 -6.09
C ALA A 10 -2.47 10.95 -5.29
N ARG A 11 -2.39 11.65 -4.16
CA ARG A 11 -3.57 11.96 -3.33
C ARG A 11 -4.58 12.79 -4.11
N ALA A 12 -5.84 12.37 -4.07
CA ALA A 12 -6.96 13.08 -4.67
C ALA A 12 -8.22 12.95 -3.83
N GLU A 13 -9.21 13.78 -4.15
CA GLU A 13 -10.54 13.72 -3.57
C GLU A 13 -11.58 13.25 -4.59
N LEU A 14 -12.49 12.40 -4.12
CA LEU A 14 -13.68 11.96 -4.84
C LEU A 14 -14.89 12.51 -4.10
N GLN A 15 -15.63 13.42 -4.75
CA GLN A 15 -16.86 13.98 -4.24
C GLN A 15 -18.05 13.10 -4.66
N VAL A 16 -18.84 12.65 -3.69
CA VAL A 16 -20.04 11.83 -3.89
C VAL A 16 -21.20 12.47 -3.11
N GLY A 17 -22.00 13.27 -3.82
CA GLY A 17 -23.02 14.11 -3.20
C GLY A 17 -22.38 15.15 -2.28
N GLU A 18 -22.71 15.10 -0.99
CA GLU A 18 -22.15 15.99 0.04
C GLU A 18 -20.90 15.42 0.74
N LYS A 19 -20.46 14.21 0.37
CA LYS A 19 -19.33 13.53 1.03
C LYS A 19 -18.06 13.59 0.17
N SER A 20 -16.95 13.97 0.80
CA SER A 20 -15.62 13.87 0.21
C SER A 20 -14.89 12.62 0.70
N TYR A 21 -14.25 11.91 -0.22
CA TYR A 21 -13.40 10.75 0.05
C TYR A 21 -12.00 11.00 -0.48
N THR A 22 -10.98 10.73 0.33
CA THR A 22 -9.59 10.74 -0.13
C THR A 22 -9.20 9.38 -0.72
N TYR A 23 -8.52 9.39 -1.85
CA TYR A 23 -7.95 8.19 -2.48
C TYR A 23 -6.62 8.50 -3.16
N TYR A 24 -5.84 7.47 -3.50
CA TYR A 24 -4.54 7.62 -4.17
C TYR A 24 -4.65 7.09 -5.61
N ARG A 25 -4.46 8.00 -6.57
CA ARG A 25 -4.63 7.72 -8.00
C ARG A 25 -3.39 7.06 -8.57
N LEU A 26 -3.56 5.88 -9.18
CA LEU A 26 -2.49 5.23 -9.94
C LEU A 26 -2.07 6.04 -11.18
N ASP A 27 -2.99 6.81 -11.77
CA ASP A 27 -2.72 7.66 -12.94
C ASP A 27 -1.66 8.74 -12.67
N ALA A 28 -1.41 9.08 -11.41
CA ALA A 28 -0.31 9.98 -11.05
C ALA A 28 1.06 9.41 -11.44
N LEU A 29 1.23 8.08 -11.38
CA LEU A 29 2.45 7.41 -11.84
C LEU A 29 2.51 7.37 -13.38
N THR A 30 1.37 7.18 -14.05
CA THR A 30 1.30 7.26 -15.52
C THR A 30 1.73 8.63 -16.02
N ALA A 31 1.30 9.71 -15.35
CA ALA A 31 1.71 11.08 -15.67
C ALA A 31 3.23 11.33 -15.48
N LYS A 32 3.90 10.51 -14.66
CA LYS A 32 5.36 10.55 -14.44
C LYS A 32 6.11 9.56 -15.35
N GLY A 33 5.43 8.88 -16.28
CA GLY A 33 6.02 8.03 -17.31
C GLY A 33 6.03 6.52 -17.02
N TYR A 34 5.36 6.06 -15.96
CA TYR A 34 5.27 4.63 -15.64
C TYR A 34 4.10 3.96 -16.37
N ASP A 35 4.32 2.79 -16.97
CA ASP A 35 3.26 2.01 -17.63
C ASP A 35 2.48 1.14 -16.62
N ILE A 36 1.56 1.78 -15.91
CA ILE A 36 0.69 1.08 -14.93
C ILE A 36 -0.34 0.17 -15.64
N GLY A 37 -0.62 0.44 -16.92
CA GLY A 37 -1.53 -0.35 -17.75
C GLY A 37 -1.01 -1.77 -18.01
N ALA A 38 0.31 -1.95 -18.09
CA ALA A 38 0.94 -3.25 -18.25
C ALA A 38 0.94 -4.11 -16.97
N LEU A 39 0.76 -3.50 -15.78
CA LEU A 39 0.77 -4.25 -14.53
C LEU A 39 -0.46 -5.13 -14.36
N PRO A 40 -0.32 -6.39 -13.91
CA PRO A 40 -1.42 -7.22 -13.45
C PRO A 40 -2.24 -6.51 -12.37
N TYR A 41 -3.55 -6.78 -12.35
CA TYR A 41 -4.46 -6.09 -11.44
C TYR A 41 -4.10 -6.27 -9.95
N SER A 42 -3.58 -7.43 -9.56
CA SER A 42 -3.09 -7.69 -8.21
C SER A 42 -1.94 -6.76 -7.81
N LEU A 43 -1.00 -6.47 -8.73
CA LEU A 43 0.11 -5.55 -8.46
C LEU A 43 -0.36 -4.10 -8.38
N ARG A 44 -1.43 -3.73 -9.09
CA ARG A 44 -2.05 -2.40 -8.95
C ARG A 44 -2.62 -2.16 -7.56
N ILE A 45 -3.16 -3.20 -6.92
CA ILE A 45 -3.64 -3.13 -5.52
C ILE A 45 -2.47 -2.89 -4.56
N LEU A 46 -1.37 -3.63 -4.74
CA LEU A 46 -0.16 -3.44 -3.95
C LEU A 46 0.45 -2.05 -4.18
N LEU A 47 0.42 -1.56 -5.42
CA LEU A 47 0.93 -0.24 -5.77
C LEU A 47 0.13 0.91 -5.14
N GLU A 48 -1.21 0.82 -5.15
CA GLU A 48 -2.05 1.79 -4.40
C GLU A 48 -1.72 1.76 -2.92
N ASN A 49 -1.50 0.56 -2.36
CA ASN A 49 -1.16 0.39 -0.96
C ASN A 49 0.11 1.16 -0.62
N LEU A 50 1.18 0.98 -1.42
CA LEU A 50 2.44 1.68 -1.24
C LEU A 50 2.27 3.21 -1.35
N LEU A 51 1.53 3.71 -2.35
CA LEU A 51 1.25 5.15 -2.49
C LEU A 51 0.54 5.73 -1.27
N ARG A 52 -0.45 5.00 -0.73
CA ARG A 52 -1.25 5.44 0.42
C ARG A 52 -0.50 5.34 1.75
N THR A 53 0.54 4.51 1.85
CA THR A 53 1.28 4.28 3.09
C THR A 53 2.75 4.69 3.04
N GLU A 54 3.15 5.51 2.07
CA GLU A 54 4.49 6.09 1.99
C GLU A 54 4.83 6.90 3.25
N ASP A 55 5.91 6.54 3.93
CA ASP A 55 6.27 7.11 5.24
C ASP A 55 7.78 7.25 5.49
N ASP A 56 8.63 7.01 4.49
CA ASP A 56 10.12 7.01 4.57
C ASP A 56 10.69 6.18 5.73
N ARG A 57 9.92 5.20 6.22
CA ARG A 57 10.32 4.29 7.29
C ARG A 57 10.10 2.84 6.90
N SER A 58 8.89 2.53 6.46
CA SER A 58 8.44 1.20 6.06
C SER A 58 8.19 1.14 4.57
N VAL A 59 7.72 2.25 3.98
CA VAL A 59 7.49 2.39 2.54
C VAL A 59 8.26 3.60 2.04
N PHE A 60 9.25 3.33 1.19
CA PHE A 60 10.06 4.35 0.53
C PHE A 60 9.57 4.61 -0.88
N LYS A 61 9.85 5.81 -1.41
CA LYS A 61 9.63 6.15 -2.82
C LYS A 61 10.17 5.08 -3.78
N ALA A 62 11.37 4.56 -3.50
CA ALA A 62 12.02 3.54 -4.32
C ALA A 62 11.27 2.19 -4.37
N ASP A 63 10.39 1.90 -3.41
CA ASP A 63 9.57 0.69 -3.39
C ASP A 63 8.39 0.82 -4.35
N ILE A 64 7.80 2.01 -4.40
CA ILE A 64 6.75 2.38 -5.38
C ILE A 64 7.31 2.30 -6.80
N GLU A 65 8.50 2.86 -7.04
CA GLU A 65 9.16 2.82 -8.37
C GLU A 65 9.52 1.40 -8.80
N ALA A 66 10.03 0.59 -7.86
CA ALA A 66 10.36 -0.81 -8.13
C ALA A 66 9.14 -1.62 -8.56
N LEU A 67 7.98 -1.40 -7.93
CA LEU A 67 6.75 -2.09 -8.32
C LEU A 67 6.13 -1.51 -9.59
N ALA A 68 6.24 -0.19 -9.81
CA ALA A 68 5.77 0.47 -11.03
C ALA A 68 6.57 0.05 -12.28
N THR A 69 7.81 -0.43 -12.10
CA THR A 69 8.69 -0.94 -13.16
C THR A 69 8.85 -2.46 -13.14
N TRP A 70 7.91 -3.17 -12.51
CA TRP A 70 7.99 -4.61 -12.32
C TRP A 70 8.12 -5.38 -13.64
N ASN A 71 9.08 -6.30 -13.68
CA ASN A 71 9.34 -7.17 -14.82
C ASN A 71 9.05 -8.64 -14.45
N PRO A 72 8.06 -9.31 -15.09
CA PRO A 72 7.70 -10.70 -14.79
C PRO A 72 8.81 -11.72 -15.08
N LYS A 73 9.80 -11.36 -15.91
CA LYS A 73 10.92 -12.25 -16.30
C LYS A 73 12.18 -12.01 -15.46
N ALA A 74 12.20 -10.98 -14.62
CA ALA A 74 13.34 -10.72 -13.76
C ALA A 74 13.32 -11.66 -12.56
N GLU A 75 14.51 -12.03 -12.08
CA GLU A 75 14.63 -12.73 -10.80
C GLU A 75 14.11 -11.81 -9.67
N PRO A 76 13.26 -12.32 -8.76
CA PRO A 76 12.79 -11.53 -7.63
C PRO A 76 13.96 -11.06 -6.76
N SER A 77 14.16 -9.75 -6.68
CA SER A 77 15.33 -9.17 -6.00
C SER A 77 14.99 -8.11 -4.96
N LYS A 78 13.70 -7.74 -4.82
CA LYS A 78 13.28 -6.68 -3.91
C LYS A 78 11.99 -7.05 -3.18
N GLU A 79 12.04 -6.95 -1.86
CA GLU A 79 10.87 -7.07 -0.99
C GLU A 79 10.16 -5.70 -0.91
N ILE A 80 8.86 -5.73 -0.70
CA ILE A 80 8.03 -4.54 -0.51
C ILE A 80 7.19 -4.70 0.75
N ALA A 81 6.91 -3.59 1.44
CA ALA A 81 5.94 -3.61 2.52
C ALA A 81 4.50 -3.68 1.97
N PHE A 82 3.62 -4.32 2.73
CA PHE A 82 2.19 -4.34 2.43
C PHE A 82 1.41 -4.15 3.72
N THR A 83 0.59 -3.10 3.77
CA THR A 83 -0.25 -2.76 4.92
C THR A 83 -1.70 -3.12 4.58
N PRO A 84 -2.17 -4.35 4.91
CA PRO A 84 -3.52 -4.77 4.56
C PRO A 84 -4.57 -3.90 5.24
N ALA A 85 -5.71 -3.69 4.56
CA ALA A 85 -6.80 -2.87 5.09
C ALA A 85 -7.53 -3.50 6.29
N ARG A 86 -7.44 -4.82 6.45
CA ARG A 86 -8.08 -5.59 7.53
C ARG A 86 -7.43 -6.95 7.67
N VAL A 87 -7.52 -7.51 8.87
CA VAL A 87 -7.10 -8.89 9.19
C VAL A 87 -8.35 -9.67 9.61
N ILE A 88 -8.46 -10.91 9.15
CA ILE A 88 -9.48 -11.87 9.59
C ILE A 88 -8.74 -13.00 10.28
N LEU A 89 -9.15 -13.35 11.50
CA LEU A 89 -8.56 -14.41 12.30
C LEU A 89 -9.55 -15.57 12.41
N GLN A 90 -9.07 -16.80 12.24
CA GLN A 90 -9.85 -18.01 12.53
C GLN A 90 -9.66 -18.38 14.01
N ASP A 91 -10.69 -18.96 14.63
CA ASP A 91 -10.78 -19.26 16.07
C ASP A 91 -9.49 -19.83 16.71
N PHE A 92 -8.83 -20.83 16.11
CA PHE A 92 -7.61 -21.44 16.67
C PHE A 92 -6.36 -20.57 16.50
N THR A 93 -6.32 -19.73 15.47
CA THR A 93 -5.22 -18.76 15.25
C THR A 93 -5.45 -17.42 15.96
N GLY A 94 -6.69 -17.11 16.32
CA GLY A 94 -7.08 -15.87 16.99
C GLY A 94 -6.68 -15.84 18.45
N VAL A 95 -6.83 -16.97 19.17
CA VAL A 95 -6.48 -17.06 20.59
C VAL A 95 -5.02 -16.69 20.86
N PRO A 96 -3.98 -17.29 20.22
CA PRO A 96 -2.60 -16.90 20.48
C PRO A 96 -2.33 -15.43 20.11
N CYS A 97 -2.90 -14.93 19.02
CA CYS A 97 -2.75 -13.53 18.62
C CYS A 97 -3.29 -12.55 19.68
N VAL A 98 -4.45 -12.85 20.28
CA VAL A 98 -5.03 -12.03 21.36
C VAL A 98 -4.22 -12.13 22.65
N VAL A 99 -3.69 -13.31 22.97
CA VAL A 99 -2.79 -13.50 24.13
C VAL A 99 -1.51 -12.68 23.97
N ASP A 100 -0.90 -12.66 22.78
CA ASP A 100 0.28 -11.83 22.50
C ASP A 100 -0.02 -10.34 22.67
N LEU A 101 -1.17 -9.87 22.16
CA LEU A 101 -1.62 -8.48 22.36
C LEU A 101 -1.82 -8.15 23.85
N ALA A 102 -2.32 -9.10 24.64
CA ALA A 102 -2.47 -8.92 26.08
C ALA A 102 -1.10 -8.83 26.79
N ALA A 103 -0.15 -9.71 26.44
CA ALA A 103 1.20 -9.68 26.99
C ALA A 103 1.94 -8.37 26.65
N MET A 104 1.82 -7.88 25.42
CA MET A 104 2.38 -6.58 25.01
C MET A 104 1.78 -5.39 25.77
N ARG A 105 0.57 -5.51 26.29
CA ARG A 105 -0.10 -4.46 27.08
C ARG A 105 0.43 -4.39 28.52
N GLU A 106 0.90 -5.50 29.07
CA GLU A 106 1.41 -5.58 30.44
C GLU A 106 2.90 -5.23 30.56
N ALA A 107 3.61 -5.15 29.42
CA ALA A 107 5.04 -4.85 29.33
C ALA A 107 5.40 -3.36 29.50
#